data_AF-R0GVC0-F1
#
_entry.id   AF-R0GVC0-F1
#
_cell.length_a   1.000
_cell.length_b   1.000
_cell.length_c   1.000
_cell.angle_alpha   90.00
_cell.angle_beta   90.00
_cell.angle_gamma   90.00
#
_symmetry.space_group_name_H-M   'P 1'
#
loop_
_entity.id
_entity.type
_entity.pdbx_description
1 polymer ?
#
loop_
_entity_poly.entity_id
_entity_poly.type
_entity_poly.pdbx_seq_one_letter_code
_entity_poly.pdbx_strand_id
1 'polypeptide(L)'
;MSNLTRSSEVSSSRTRRRVFGVPTRCWCGEVVISLISTYDPNPYRRFYRCAYAANLKLWNDDHTLKRVDETFLNEIDTLATKNIGLEQHHKSLVQKGWSLRRCK
;
A
#
# COMPACT_ATOMS: atom_id res chain seq x y z
N MET A 1 20.58 14.29 -42.81
CA MET A 1 19.39 13.64 -42.23
C MET A 1 19.84 12.97 -40.94
N SER A 2 19.27 13.42 -39.82
CA SER A 2 19.57 13.04 -38.44
C SER A 2 19.30 11.56 -38.17
N ASN A 3 20.05 10.96 -37.25
CA ASN A 3 19.46 10.26 -36.10
C ASN A 3 20.54 10.07 -35.02
N LEU A 4 20.45 10.94 -34.00
CA LEU A 4 21.22 10.85 -32.76
C LEU A 4 20.65 9.71 -31.91
N THR A 5 21.56 8.88 -31.43
CA THR A 5 21.39 7.88 -30.38
C THR A 5 20.70 8.47 -29.16
N ARG A 6 19.62 7.84 -28.68
CA ARG A 6 19.16 8.00 -27.31
C ARG A 6 18.64 6.67 -26.77
N SER A 7 19.60 5.85 -26.35
CA SER A 7 19.38 4.76 -25.41
C SER A 7 18.66 5.33 -24.19
N SER A 8 17.38 5.00 -24.02
CA SER A 8 16.66 5.33 -22.81
C SER A 8 16.79 4.15 -21.85
N GLU A 9 18.01 3.95 -21.36
CA GLU A 9 18.24 3.19 -20.14
C GLU A 9 17.75 4.04 -18.97
N VAL A 10 16.51 3.82 -18.55
CA VAL A 10 16.06 4.26 -17.23
C VAL A 10 15.51 3.03 -16.52
N SER A 11 16.43 2.14 -16.18
CA SER A 11 16.27 1.13 -15.14
C SER A 11 16.13 1.84 -13.79
N SER A 12 14.99 2.51 -13.57
CA SER A 12 14.58 2.93 -12.24
C SER A 12 14.08 1.71 -11.48
N SER A 13 15.03 0.85 -11.08
CA SER A 13 14.94 -0.06 -9.94
C SER A 13 14.75 0.75 -8.66
N ARG A 14 13.67 1.52 -8.59
CA ARG A 14 13.37 2.39 -7.45
C ARG A 14 12.54 1.56 -6.51
N THR A 15 13.20 1.14 -5.43
CA THR A 15 12.67 0.42 -4.28
C THR A 15 11.19 0.75 -4.11
N ARG A 16 10.29 -0.14 -4.57
CA ARG A 16 8.89 -0.13 -4.15
C ARG A 16 8.93 -0.45 -2.66
N ARG A 17 9.24 0.56 -1.83
CA ARG A 17 8.98 0.49 -0.40
C ARG A 17 7.54 0.01 -0.32
N ARG A 18 7.33 -1.13 0.34
CA ARG A 18 6.01 -1.69 0.54
C ARG A 18 5.24 -0.64 1.35
N VAL A 19 4.47 0.22 0.67
CA VAL A 19 3.67 1.26 1.30
C VAL A 19 2.48 0.53 1.89
N PHE A 20 2.39 0.54 3.21
CA PHE A 20 1.24 0.01 3.93
C PHE A 20 0.16 1.10 3.95
N GLY A 21 -1.06 0.71 3.63
CA GLY A 21 -2.17 1.63 3.42
C GLY A 21 -2.04 2.46 2.15
N VAL A 22 -2.81 3.53 2.10
CA VAL A 22 -2.98 4.36 0.91
C VAL A 22 -1.99 5.52 0.98
N PRO A 23 -1.02 5.61 0.05
CA PRO A 23 -0.14 6.78 -0.05
C PRO A 23 -0.96 8.07 -0.14
N THR A 24 -0.60 9.06 0.67
CA THR A 24 -1.19 10.41 0.62
C THR A 24 -0.76 11.18 -0.62
N ARG A 25 0.35 10.78 -1.27
CA ARG A 25 0.91 11.41 -2.47
C ARG A 25 1.26 10.37 -3.54
N CYS A 26 1.03 10.75 -4.79
CA CYS A 26 1.45 10.02 -5.97
C CYS A 26 2.97 10.17 -6.17
N TRP A 27 3.57 9.31 -6.98
CA TRP A 27 5.00 9.37 -7.31
C TRP A 27 5.40 10.68 -8.04
N CYS A 28 4.45 11.40 -8.64
CA CYS A 28 4.67 12.74 -9.20
C CYS A 28 4.62 13.87 -8.17
N GLY A 29 4.38 13.58 -6.89
CA GLY A 29 4.32 14.56 -5.81
C GLY A 29 2.92 15.12 -5.51
N GLU A 30 1.95 14.86 -6.38
CA GLU A 30 0.57 15.32 -6.26
C GLU A 30 -0.26 14.49 -5.26
N VAL A 31 -1.32 15.11 -4.73
CA VAL A 31 -2.20 14.46 -3.74
C VAL A 31 -2.97 13.30 -4.37
N VAL A 32 -3.17 12.22 -3.61
CA VAL A 32 -4.05 11.11 -4.00
C VAL A 32 -5.46 11.37 -3.48
N ILE A 33 -6.45 11.26 -4.36
CA ILE A 33 -7.87 11.42 -4.05
C ILE A 33 -8.60 10.09 -4.15
N SER A 34 -9.67 9.93 -3.37
CA SER A 34 -10.59 8.78 -3.47
C SER A 34 -11.71 9.09 -4.45
N LEU A 35 -11.88 8.23 -5.45
CA LEU A 35 -12.97 8.28 -6.42
C LEU A 35 -13.86 7.05 -6.25
N ILE A 36 -15.14 7.19 -6.62
CA ILE A 36 -16.11 6.08 -6.62
C ILE A 36 -16.38 5.70 -8.08
N SER A 37 -16.29 4.42 -8.41
CA SER A 37 -16.66 3.95 -9.74
C SER A 37 -18.17 4.04 -9.91
N THR A 38 -18.58 4.78 -10.95
CA THR A 38 -19.98 4.89 -11.39
C THR A 38 -20.32 3.87 -12.48
N TYR A 39 -19.36 3.06 -12.93
CA TYR A 39 -19.54 2.11 -14.04
C TYR A 39 -20.12 0.77 -13.57
N ASP A 40 -21.10 0.27 -14.31
CA ASP A 40 -22.04 -0.81 -13.94
C ASP A 40 -21.49 -2.23 -13.66
N PRO A 41 -20.32 -2.69 -14.15
CA PRO A 41 -19.81 -3.99 -13.70
C PRO A 41 -19.17 -3.90 -12.30
N ASN A 42 -19.03 -2.70 -11.71
CA ASN A 42 -18.46 -2.52 -10.39
C ASN A 42 -18.94 -1.22 -9.70
N PRO A 43 -20.24 -1.06 -9.45
CA PRO A 43 -20.77 0.15 -8.85
C PRO A 43 -20.29 0.31 -7.40
N TYR A 44 -20.09 1.56 -6.97
CA TYR A 44 -19.76 1.97 -5.60
C TYR A 44 -18.38 1.58 -5.05
N ARG A 45 -17.49 0.98 -5.84
CA ARG A 45 -16.13 0.72 -5.36
C ARG A 45 -15.30 2.00 -5.34
N ARG A 46 -14.60 2.18 -4.23
CA ARG A 46 -13.64 3.26 -4.07
C ARG A 46 -12.31 2.87 -4.73
N PHE A 47 -11.66 3.80 -5.38
CA PHE A 47 -10.29 3.66 -5.87
C PHE A 47 -9.51 4.95 -5.66
N TYR A 48 -8.19 4.83 -5.56
CA TYR A 48 -7.31 5.96 -5.31
C TYR A 48 -6.64 6.40 -6.59
N ARG A 49 -6.71 7.70 -6.89
CA ARG A 49 -6.13 8.26 -8.10
C ARG A 49 -5.38 9.55 -7.77
N CYS A 50 -4.29 9.81 -8.49
CA CYS A 50 -3.63 11.11 -8.44
C CYS A 50 -4.61 12.25 -8.83
N ALA A 51 -4.61 13.35 -8.07
CA ALA A 51 -5.44 14.52 -8.32
C ALA A 51 -5.18 15.13 -9.70
N TYR A 52 -3.91 15.24 -10.10
CA TYR A 52 -3.51 15.74 -11.41
C TYR A 52 -4.09 14.89 -12.56
N ALA A 53 -3.96 13.57 -12.46
CA ALA A 53 -4.51 12.62 -13.42
C ALA A 53 -6.04 12.69 -13.52
N ALA A 54 -6.70 12.83 -12.37
CA ALA A 54 -8.15 12.94 -12.29
C ALA A 54 -8.65 14.25 -12.90
N ASN A 55 -8.00 15.37 -12.59
CA ASN A 55 -8.37 16.70 -13.10
C ASN A 55 -8.23 16.78 -14.62
N LEU A 56 -7.17 16.20 -15.18
CA LEU A 56 -6.92 16.18 -16.63
C LEU A 56 -7.65 15.07 -17.38
N LYS A 57 -8.46 14.24 -16.67
CA LYS A 57 -9.18 13.09 -17.24
C LYS A 57 -8.29 12.22 -18.13
N LEU A 58 -7.03 12.03 -17.74
CA LEU A 58 -6.15 11.12 -18.47
C LEU A 58 -6.75 9.71 -18.40
N TRP A 59 -6.63 8.92 -19.46
CA TRP A 59 -7.03 7.51 -19.47
C TRP A 59 -5.77 6.71 -19.79
N ASN A 60 -5.45 5.67 -18.99
CA ASN A 60 -4.21 4.87 -19.05
C ASN A 60 -2.92 5.60 -18.65
N ASP A 61 -2.89 6.25 -17.49
CA ASP A 61 -1.65 6.77 -16.91
C ASP A 61 -1.18 5.95 -15.70
N ASP A 62 0.15 5.85 -15.55
CA ASP A 62 0.82 5.20 -14.41
C ASP A 62 0.58 5.91 -13.06
N HIS A 63 -0.28 6.94 -13.04
CA HIS A 63 -0.72 7.66 -11.84
C HIS A 63 -1.91 7.01 -11.13
N THR A 64 -2.43 5.91 -11.67
CA THR A 64 -3.53 5.16 -11.05
C THR A 64 -2.99 4.32 -9.89
N LEU A 65 -3.48 4.61 -8.70
CA LEU A 65 -3.11 3.87 -7.50
C LEU A 65 -4.07 2.70 -7.31
N LYS A 66 -3.55 1.60 -6.74
CA LYS A 66 -4.25 0.31 -6.60
C LYS A 66 -5.65 0.43 -5.97
N ARG A 67 -6.51 -0.55 -6.26
CA ARG A 67 -7.86 -0.67 -5.68
C ARG A 67 -7.81 -0.66 -4.14
N VAL A 68 -8.79 0.02 -3.53
CA VAL A 68 -8.95 0.16 -2.07
C VAL A 68 -8.97 -1.19 -1.34
N ASP A 69 -9.60 -2.21 -1.93
CA ASP A 69 -9.73 -3.52 -1.29
C ASP A 69 -8.37 -4.20 -1.09
N GLU A 70 -7.45 -4.03 -2.03
CA GLU A 70 -6.10 -4.60 -1.94
C GLU A 70 -5.26 -3.90 -0.88
N THR A 71 -5.50 -2.61 -0.63
CA THR A 71 -4.82 -1.90 0.47
C THR A 71 -5.28 -2.39 1.83
N PHE A 72 -6.58 -2.64 2.01
CA PHE A 72 -7.11 -3.15 3.26
C PHE A 72 -6.71 -4.60 3.55
N LEU A 73 -6.68 -5.45 2.53
CA LEU A 73 -6.21 -6.84 2.70
C LEU A 73 -4.76 -6.88 3.20
N ASN A 74 -3.87 -6.05 2.66
CA ASN A 74 -2.48 -5.97 3.13
C ASN A 74 -2.39 -5.50 4.59
N GLU A 75 -3.26 -4.57 5.01
CA GLU A 75 -3.32 -4.11 6.40
C GLU A 75 -3.80 -5.22 7.33
N ILE A 76 -4.84 -5.96 6.94
CA ILE A 76 -5.36 -7.10 7.70
C ILE A 76 -4.28 -8.17 7.88
N ASP A 77 -3.55 -8.54 6.82
CA ASP A 77 -2.47 -9.54 6.91
C ASP A 77 -1.34 -9.07 7.84
N THR A 78 -1.00 -7.78 7.76
CA THR A 78 0.03 -7.18 8.63
C THR A 78 -0.42 -7.18 10.09
N LEU A 79 -1.69 -6.85 10.36
CA LEU A 79 -2.27 -6.88 11.70
C LEU A 79 -2.31 -8.31 12.25
N ALA A 80 -2.70 -9.29 11.44
CA ALA A 80 -2.68 -10.70 11.82
C ALA A 80 -1.28 -11.14 12.25
N THR A 81 -0.24 -10.76 11.49
CA THR A 81 1.15 -11.07 11.81
C THR A 81 1.60 -10.45 13.14
N LYS A 82 1.23 -9.18 13.39
CA LYS A 82 1.53 -8.50 14.65
C LYS A 82 0.82 -9.14 15.84
N ASN A 83 -0.44 -9.54 15.68
CA ASN A 83 -1.21 -10.20 16.73
C ASN A 83 -0.58 -11.54 17.14
N ILE A 84 -0.14 -12.34 16.17
CA ILE A 84 0.59 -13.60 16.45
C ILE A 84 1.84 -13.34 17.29
N GLY A 85 2.64 -12.33 16.94
CA GLY A 85 3.82 -11.95 17.70
C GLY A 85 3.50 -11.50 19.13
N LEU A 86 2.44 -10.70 19.30
CA LEU A 86 1.97 -10.25 20.61
C LEU A 86 1.48 -11.40 21.48
N GLU A 87 0.72 -12.34 20.92
CA GLU A 87 0.24 -13.52 21.64
C GLU A 87 1.38 -14.41 22.12
N GLN A 88 2.40 -14.62 21.28
CA GLN A 88 3.60 -15.37 21.66
C GLN A 88 4.36 -14.69 22.80
N HIS A 89 4.55 -13.37 22.69
CA HIS A 89 5.20 -12.59 23.74
C HIS A 89 4.43 -12.67 25.07
N HIS A 90 3.10 -12.52 25.02
CA HIS A 90 2.23 -12.65 26.19
C HIS A 90 2.34 -14.04 26.83
N LYS A 91 2.29 -15.13 26.05
CA LYS A 91 2.49 -16.51 26.55
C LYS A 91 3.86 -16.66 27.23
N SER A 92 4.90 -16.06 26.66
CA SER A 92 6.25 -16.11 27.25
C SER A 92 6.34 -15.37 28.59
N LEU A 93 5.68 -14.21 28.72
CA LEU A 93 5.63 -13.43 29.96
C LEU A 93 4.84 -14.16 31.04
N VAL A 94 3.70 -14.74 30.66
CA VAL A 94 2.92 -15.60 31.56
C VAL A 94 3.80 -16.74 32.05
N GLN A 95 4.44 -17.50 31.16
CA GLN A 95 5.30 -18.63 31.55
C GLN A 95 6.43 -18.21 32.51
N LYS A 96 7.11 -17.09 32.24
CA LYS A 96 8.15 -16.54 33.13
C LYS A 96 7.58 -16.11 34.49
N GLY A 97 6.40 -15.50 34.51
CA GLY A 97 5.72 -15.13 35.76
C GLY A 97 5.34 -16.37 36.60
N TRP A 98 4.93 -17.45 35.95
CA TRP A 98 4.63 -18.72 36.60
C TRP A 98 5.89 -19.40 37.16
N SER A 99 7.03 -19.37 36.44
CA SER A 99 8.29 -19.93 36.96
C SER A 99 8.83 -19.12 38.14
N LEU A 100 8.80 -17.78 38.07
CA LEU A 100 9.20 -16.89 39.17
C LEU A 100 8.39 -17.11 40.45
N ARG A 101 7.08 -17.36 40.33
CA ARG A 101 6.21 -17.67 41.47
C ARG A 101 6.44 -19.05 42.07
N ARG A 102 6.97 -20.00 41.28
CA ARG A 102 7.23 -21.38 41.73
C ARG A 102 8.59 -21.56 42.42
N CYS A 103 9.52 -20.62 42.22
CA CYS A 103 10.85 -20.61 42.87
C CYS A 103 10.90 -19.85 44.21
N LYS A 104 9.76 -19.33 44.68
CA LYS A 104 9.58 -18.78 46.04
C LYS A 104 8.76 -19.77 46.87
#